data_AF-A0A9D6JYM5-F1
#
_entry.id   AF-A0A9D6JYM5-F1
#
_cell.length_a   1.000
_cell.length_b   1.000
_cell.length_c   1.000
_cell.angle_alpha   90.00
_cell.angle_beta   90.00
_cell.angle_gamma   90.00
#
_symmetry.space_group_name_H-M   'P 1'
#
loop_
_entity.id
_entity.type
_entity.pdbx_description
1 polymer ?
#
loop_
_entity_poly.entity_id
_entity_poly.type
_entity_poly.pdbx_seq_one_letter_code
_entity_poly.pdbx_strand_id
1 'polypeptide(L)' 'MPESIHPDTVLGAVYLTVSHLDRSLAFYQQVLGFKVHRREDDTAHLGAGGPDLLVLTER' A
#
# COMPACT_ATOMS: atom_id res chain seq x y z
N MET A 1 11.17 25.33 -20.78
CA MET A 1 9.84 24.85 -20.36
C MET A 1 10.10 23.75 -19.34
N PRO A 2 9.61 23.81 -18.09
CA PRO A 2 9.73 22.64 -17.23
C PRO A 2 8.89 21.52 -17.87
N GLU A 3 9.48 20.34 -18.05
CA GLU A 3 8.75 19.16 -18.48
C GLU A 3 7.68 18.87 -17.42
N SER A 4 6.41 19.13 -17.74
CA SER A 4 5.31 18.83 -16.84
C SER A 4 4.89 17.38 -17.03
N ILE A 5 4.55 16.72 -15.93
CA ILE A 5 3.95 15.40 -15.96
C ILE A 5 2.59 15.48 -16.68
N HIS A 6 2.25 14.46 -17.48
CA HIS A 6 1.00 14.42 -18.24
C HIS A 6 -0.21 14.60 -17.29
N PRO A 7 -1.24 15.40 -17.65
CA PRO A 7 -2.34 15.75 -16.73
C PRO A 7 -3.14 14.53 -16.24
N ASP A 8 -3.20 13.46 -17.02
CA ASP A 8 -3.90 12.22 -16.64
C ASP A 8 -3.05 11.27 -15.77
N THR A 9 -1.84 11.69 -15.36
CA THR A 9 -0.99 10.86 -14.50
C THR A 9 -1.55 10.80 -13.09
N VAL A 10 -1.86 9.60 -12.62
CA VAL A 10 -2.35 9.33 -11.27
C VAL A 10 -1.39 8.45 -10.49
N LEU A 11 -1.38 8.60 -9.17
CA LEU A 11 -0.63 7.72 -8.27
C LEU A 11 -1.38 6.40 -8.10
N GLY A 12 -0.69 5.28 -8.35
CA GLY A 12 -1.17 3.95 -8.03
C GLY A 12 -0.90 3.54 -6.58
N ALA A 13 -1.01 2.24 -6.30
CA ALA A 13 -0.68 1.68 -5.00
C ALA A 13 0.81 1.92 -4.65
N VAL A 14 1.07 2.25 -3.38
CA VAL A 14 2.43 2.41 -2.86
C VAL A 14 2.97 1.05 -2.45
N TYR A 15 4.19 0.70 -2.86
CA TYR A 15 4.85 -0.55 -2.50
C TYR A 15 5.93 -0.27 -1.45
N LEU A 16 5.79 -0.82 -0.24
CA LEU A 16 6.75 -0.67 0.83
C LEU A 16 7.34 -2.03 1.21
N THR A 17 8.67 -2.08 1.30
CA THR A 17 9.37 -3.21 1.92
C THR A 17 9.48 -2.98 3.42
N VAL A 18 9.04 -3.94 4.21
CA VAL A 18 9.02 -3.87 5.68
C VAL A 18 9.79 -5.05 6.26
N SER A 19 10.36 -4.87 7.45
CA SER A 19 11.08 -5.95 8.13
C SER A 19 10.16 -6.95 8.85
N HIS A 20 8.96 -6.51 9.23
CA HIS A 20 7.95 -7.33 9.90
C HIS A 20 6.55 -7.03 9.36
N LEU A 21 5.97 -7.96 8.61
CA LEU A 21 4.68 -7.78 7.94
C LEU A 21 3.55 -7.61 8.94
N ASP A 22 3.44 -8.51 9.92
CA ASP A 22 2.34 -8.50 10.89
C ASP A 22 2.34 -7.24 11.75
N ARG A 23 3.52 -6.75 12.14
CA ARG A 23 3.65 -5.49 12.87
C ARG A 23 3.19 -4.29 12.02
N SER A 24 3.61 -4.27 10.77
CA SER A 24 3.23 -3.21 9.82
C SER A 24 1.72 -3.24 9.55
N LEU A 25 1.16 -4.43 9.33
CA LEU A 25 -0.27 -4.66 9.16
C LEU A 25 -1.08 -4.14 10.35
N ALA A 26 -0.63 -4.40 11.59
CA ALA A 26 -1.31 -3.86 12.78
C ALA A 26 -1.34 -2.33 12.76
N PHE A 27 -0.22 -1.68 12.43
CA PHE A 27 -0.16 -0.22 12.32
C PHE A 27 -1.12 0.34 11.26
N TYR A 28 -1.05 -0.17 10.03
CA TYR A 28 -1.87 0.34 8.93
C TYR A 28 -3.36 0.04 9.11
N GLN A 29 -3.72 -1.06 9.77
CA GLN A 29 -5.11 -1.37 10.07
C GLN A 29 -5.65 -0.57 11.27
N GLN A 30 -4.87 -0.45 12.35
CA GLN A 30 -5.38 0.14 13.60
C GLN A 30 -5.24 1.66 13.65
N VAL A 31 -4.17 2.21 13.06
CA VAL A 31 -3.90 3.65 13.10
C VAL A 31 -4.54 4.36 11.91
N LEU A 32 -4.36 3.81 10.70
CA LEU A 32 -4.90 4.41 9.47
C LEU A 32 -6.29 3.87 9.10
N GLY A 33 -6.74 2.76 9.69
CA GLY A 33 -8.05 2.18 9.38
C GLY A 33 -8.10 1.45 8.04
N PHE A 34 -6.95 1.13 7.43
CA PHE A 34 -6.93 0.35 6.20
C PHE A 34 -7.43 -1.07 6.44
N LYS A 35 -7.97 -1.68 5.39
CA LYS A 35 -8.41 -3.06 5.37
C LYS A 35 -7.47 -3.87 4.49
N VAL A 36 -7.12 -5.06 4.95
CA VAL A 36 -6.41 -6.03 4.11
C VAL A 36 -7.39 -6.55 3.07
N HIS A 37 -7.09 -6.30 1.79
CA HIS A 37 -7.85 -6.87 0.68
C HIS A 37 -7.37 -8.28 0.36
N ARG A 38 -6.05 -8.49 0.38
CA ARG A 38 -5.40 -9.78 0.08
C ARG A 38 -4.09 -9.92 0.83
N ARG A 39 -3.76 -11.14 1.25
CA ARG A 39 -2.45 -11.50 1.82
C ARG A 39 -1.98 -12.80 1.20
N GLU A 40 -0.77 -12.81 0.67
CA GLU A 40 -0.13 -13.94 0.01
C GLU A 40 1.34 -14.00 0.42
N ASP A 41 1.74 -15.12 1.03
CA ASP A 41 3.08 -15.34 1.55
C ASP A 41 3.59 -14.13 2.38
N ASP A 42 4.60 -13.46 1.85
CA ASP A 42 5.32 -12.35 2.47
C ASP A 42 4.74 -10.99 2.06
N THR A 43 3.60 -10.96 1.37
CA THR A 43 3.01 -9.74 0.82
C THR A 43 1.56 -9.53 1.25
N ALA A 44 1.19 -8.29 1.55
CA ALA A 44 -0.18 -7.90 1.87
C ALA A 44 -0.60 -6.63 1.12
N HIS A 45 -1.81 -6.66 0.59
CA HIS A 45 -2.46 -5.58 -0.13
C HIS A 45 -3.52 -4.95 0.78
N LEU A 46 -3.50 -3.62 0.89
CA LEU A 46 -4.37 -2.84 1.76
C LEU A 46 -5.02 -1.68 1.02
N GLY A 47 -6.24 -1.35 1.42
CA GLY A 47 -6.95 -0.16 0.94
C GLY A 47 -8.08 0.27 1.86
N ALA A 48 -8.82 1.29 1.43
CA ALA A 48 -9.91 1.91 2.19
C ALA A 48 -11.31 1.53 1.64
N GLY A 49 -11.46 0.31 1.10
CA GLY A 49 -12.71 -0.18 0.50
C GLY A 49 -12.86 0.07 -1.00
N GLY A 50 -11.83 0.63 -1.65
CA GLY A 50 -11.74 0.80 -3.10
C GLY A 50 -10.54 0.04 -3.67
N PRO A 51 -9.77 0.61 -4.61
CA PRO A 51 -8.54 -0.03 -5.11
C PRO A 51 -7.50 -0.18 -4.00
N ASP A 52 -6.51 -1.04 -4.24
CA ASP A 52 -5.34 -1.14 -3.38
C ASP A 52 -4.61 0.20 -3.35
N LEU A 53 -4.31 0.67 -2.14
CA LEU A 53 -3.57 1.90 -1.91
C LEU A 53 -2.15 1.61 -1.42
N LEU A 54 -1.96 0.46 -0.77
CA LEU A 54 -0.71 0.08 -0.13
C LEU A 54 -0.45 -1.40 -0.31
N VAL A 55 0.75 -1.74 -0.75
CA VAL A 55 1.27 -3.10 -0.82
C VAL A 55 2.48 -3.18 0.10
N LEU A 56 2.44 -4.08 1.07
CA LEU A 56 3.53 -4.34 2.00
C LEU A 56 4.18 -5.66 1.61
N THR A 57 5.49 -5.70 1.47
CA THR A 57 6.25 -6.95 1.26
C THR A 57 7.32 -7.07 2.34
N GLU A 58 7.42 -8.24 2.96
CA GLU A 58 8.46 -8.57 3.92
C GLU A 58 9.74 -9.03 3.21
N ARG A 59 10.89 -8.48 3.61
CA ARG A 59 12.23 -8.91 3.16
C ARG A 59 13.26 -8.71 4.25
#